data_AF-A0A928SXQ7-F1
#
_entry.id   AF-A0A928SXQ7-F1
#
_cell.length_a   1.000
_cell.length_b   1.000
_cell.length_c   1.000
_cell.angle_alpha   90.00
_cell.angle_beta   90.00
_cell.angle_gamma   90.00
#
_symmetry.space_group_name_H-M   'P 1'
#
loop_
_entity.id
_entity.type
_entity.pdbx_description
1 polymer ?
#
loop_
_entity_poly.entity_id
_entity_poly.type
_entity_poly.pdbx_seq_one_letter_code
_entity_poly.pdbx_strand_id
1 'polypeptide(L)'
;MAERLLIVGLILFGCSRESAPTSKPEAAASAVPAATSPECEKLFEPPAGAVLLCDQHDLATDAEIHWRSFATSEARSALEKRYRELAGRCGAEVTSRPNELGIGKGPFRLSVHDAEPKGYPGCEKAPASDHRTVVLISSMFRR
;
A
#
# COMPACT_ATOMS: atom_id res chain seq x y z
N MET A 1 -26.73 -45.36 -38.89
CA MET A 1 -27.17 -44.00 -39.29
C MET A 1 -25.92 -43.14 -39.22
N ALA A 2 -25.14 -42.98 -40.30
CA ALA A 2 -25.38 -42.12 -41.48
C ALA A 2 -25.59 -40.66 -41.00
N GLU A 3 -24.75 -39.66 -41.29
CA GLU A 3 -24.25 -39.15 -42.59
C GLU A 3 -23.07 -38.16 -42.33
N ARG A 4 -21.93 -38.26 -43.06
CA ARG A 4 -21.48 -37.50 -44.26
C ARG A 4 -20.62 -36.26 -43.95
N LEU A 5 -19.33 -36.27 -44.32
CA LEU A 5 -18.69 -35.85 -45.60
C LEU A 5 -18.53 -34.30 -45.71
N LEU A 6 -17.32 -33.74 -45.59
CA LEU A 6 -16.22 -33.56 -46.58
C LEU A 6 -16.45 -32.45 -47.61
N ILE A 7 -15.63 -31.37 -47.56
CA ILE A 7 -15.18 -30.50 -48.68
C ILE A 7 -13.83 -29.88 -48.21
N VAL A 8 -12.63 -30.35 -48.56
CA VAL A 8 -11.84 -30.25 -49.82
C VAL A 8 -11.77 -28.85 -50.43
N GLY A 9 -10.60 -28.20 -50.32
CA GLY A 9 -10.30 -26.94 -51.02
C GLY A 9 -8.81 -26.64 -51.04
N LEU A 10 -8.09 -27.32 -51.94
CA LEU A 10 -6.69 -27.07 -52.28
C LEU A 10 -6.62 -25.85 -53.23
N ILE A 11 -5.85 -24.81 -52.91
CA ILE A 11 -5.39 -23.83 -53.91
C ILE A 11 -3.90 -23.59 -53.71
N LEU A 12 -3.12 -24.08 -54.67
CA LEU A 12 -1.72 -23.71 -54.92
C LEU A 12 -1.73 -22.65 -56.02
N PHE A 13 -1.29 -21.43 -55.73
CA PHE A 13 -0.82 -20.47 -56.73
C PHE A 13 0.25 -19.59 -56.09
N GLY A 14 1.47 -19.68 -56.62
CA GLY A 14 2.60 -18.87 -56.21
C GLY A 14 2.50 -17.43 -56.72
N CYS A 15 3.24 -16.54 -56.05
CA CYS A 15 3.90 -15.36 -56.60
C CYS A 15 4.77 -14.76 -55.49
N SER A 16 6.10 -14.77 -55.68
CA SER A 16 7.02 -13.94 -54.91
C SER A 16 6.64 -12.48 -55.07
N ARG A 17 6.50 -11.73 -53.97
CA ARG A 17 6.74 -10.29 -53.99
C ARG A 17 7.16 -9.75 -52.62
N GLU A 18 8.29 -9.08 -52.70
CA GLU A 18 9.09 -8.33 -51.75
C GLU A 18 8.35 -7.18 -51.03
N SER A 19 8.81 -6.93 -49.79
CA SER A 19 8.79 -5.68 -49.00
C SER A 19 7.46 -5.06 -48.57
N ALA A 20 7.19 -5.11 -47.26
CA ALA A 20 7.15 -3.93 -46.37
C ALA A 20 6.84 -4.35 -44.91
N PRO A 21 7.68 -4.06 -43.91
CA PRO A 21 7.22 -4.05 -42.53
C PRO A 21 6.31 -2.83 -42.35
N THR A 22 5.00 -3.06 -42.39
CA THR A 22 4.02 -2.07 -41.92
C THR A 22 4.25 -1.89 -40.43
N SER A 23 4.78 -0.73 -40.06
CA SER A 23 4.86 -0.25 -38.68
C SER A 23 3.47 -0.26 -38.08
N LYS A 24 3.19 -1.29 -37.27
CA LYS A 24 2.10 -1.27 -36.30
C LYS A 24 2.45 -0.14 -35.32
N PRO A 25 1.60 0.87 -35.11
CA PRO A 25 1.75 1.68 -33.93
C PRO A 25 1.46 0.73 -32.77
N GLU A 26 2.54 0.33 -32.11
CA GLU A 26 2.52 -0.10 -30.73
C GLU A 26 1.82 1.04 -29.99
N ALA A 27 0.52 0.86 -29.79
CA ALA A 27 -0.22 1.64 -28.83
C ALA A 27 0.47 1.34 -27.51
N ALA A 28 1.42 2.21 -27.17
CA ALA A 28 1.92 2.36 -25.83
C ALA A 28 0.67 2.39 -24.97
N ALA A 29 0.44 1.28 -24.27
CA ALA A 29 -0.46 1.26 -23.14
C ALA A 29 0.19 2.24 -22.17
N SER A 30 -0.18 3.51 -22.33
CA SER A 30 0.07 4.56 -21.38
C SER A 30 -0.64 4.05 -20.14
N ALA A 31 0.14 3.41 -19.27
CA ALA A 31 -0.29 3.01 -17.96
C ALA A 31 -0.58 4.32 -17.24
N VAL A 32 -1.83 4.77 -17.37
CA VAL A 32 -2.39 5.82 -16.55
C VAL A 32 -2.13 5.33 -15.12
N PRO A 33 -1.31 6.03 -14.31
CA PRO A 33 -1.13 5.62 -12.94
C PRO A 33 -2.54 5.55 -12.35
N ALA A 34 -2.92 4.39 -11.81
CA ALA A 34 -4.20 4.22 -11.15
C ALA A 34 -4.31 5.35 -10.12
N ALA A 35 -5.19 6.31 -10.38
CA ALA A 35 -5.35 7.48 -9.53
C ALA A 35 -5.69 6.97 -8.13
N THR A 36 -4.70 7.00 -7.23
CA THR A 36 -4.93 6.75 -5.82
C THR A 36 -5.89 7.82 -5.36
N SER A 37 -7.07 7.41 -4.86
CA SER A 37 -8.01 8.35 -4.25
C SER A 37 -7.23 9.23 -3.26
N PRO A 38 -7.45 10.56 -3.25
CA PRO A 38 -6.76 11.46 -2.31
C PRO A 38 -7.02 11.09 -0.84
N GLU A 39 -8.10 10.34 -0.55
CA GLU A 39 -8.32 9.78 0.78
C GLU A 39 -7.30 8.69 1.14
N CYS A 40 -6.82 7.92 0.17
CA CYS A 40 -5.87 6.83 0.38
C CYS A 40 -4.43 7.31 0.58
N GLU A 41 -4.12 8.53 0.15
CA GLU A 41 -2.86 9.19 0.49
C GLU A 41 -2.79 9.49 2.00
N LYS A 42 -3.94 9.75 2.63
CA LYS A 42 -4.06 10.05 4.07
C LYS A 42 -4.00 8.82 4.97
N LEU A 43 -3.96 7.61 4.42
CA LEU A 43 -3.96 6.37 5.22
C LEU A 43 -2.74 6.29 6.15
N PHE A 44 -1.60 6.85 5.72
CA PHE A 44 -0.36 6.89 6.49
C PHE A 44 -0.02 8.31 6.96
N GLU A 45 -1.04 9.14 7.19
CA GLU A 45 -0.91 10.40 7.90
C GLU A 45 -1.21 10.23 9.40
N PRO A 46 -0.57 11.02 10.27
CA PRO A 46 -0.89 11.02 11.69
C PRO A 46 -2.32 11.53 11.94
N PRO A 47 -2.97 11.13 13.05
CA PRO A 47 -4.25 11.69 13.44
C PRO A 47 -4.19 13.21 13.59
N ALA A 48 -5.30 13.90 13.31
CA ALA A 48 -5.37 15.35 13.47
C ALA A 48 -5.05 15.76 14.91
N GLY A 49 -4.16 16.73 15.07
CA GLY A 49 -3.72 17.21 16.39
C GLY A 49 -2.77 16.27 17.14
N ALA A 50 -2.29 15.19 16.52
CA ALA A 50 -1.34 14.29 17.15
C ALA A 50 0.03 14.96 17.35
N VAL A 51 0.66 14.68 18.48
CA VAL A 51 1.96 15.21 18.87
C VAL A 51 3.05 14.22 18.46
N LEU A 52 4.03 14.69 17.69
CA LEU A 52 5.22 13.89 17.36
C LEU A 52 5.98 13.54 18.64
N LEU A 53 6.14 12.24 18.89
CA LEU A 53 6.96 11.70 19.97
C LEU A 53 8.37 11.39 19.46
N CYS A 54 8.46 10.72 18.32
CA CYS A 54 9.73 10.27 17.77
C CYS A 54 9.77 10.35 16.25
N ASP A 55 10.95 10.62 15.72
CA ASP A 55 11.29 10.56 14.30
C ASP A 55 12.69 9.96 14.16
N GLN A 56 12.79 8.84 13.43
CA GLN A 56 14.02 8.08 13.26
C GLN A 56 14.18 7.61 11.83
N HIS A 57 15.46 7.54 11.45
CA HIS A 57 15.90 7.03 10.17
C HIS A 57 16.97 5.97 10.43
N ASP A 58 16.63 4.72 10.11
CA ASP A 58 17.49 3.56 10.29
C ASP A 58 18.01 3.08 8.95
N LEU A 59 19.32 2.91 8.86
CA LEU A 59 19.99 2.33 7.70
C LEU A 59 20.32 0.87 7.98
N ALA A 60 19.65 -0.02 7.25
CA ALA A 60 20.01 -1.43 7.18
C ALA A 60 20.91 -1.69 5.95
N THR A 61 21.52 -2.87 5.89
CA THR A 61 22.43 -3.28 4.81
C THR A 61 21.82 -3.09 3.42
N ASP A 62 20.54 -3.41 3.26
CA ASP A 62 19.81 -3.45 2.00
C ASP A 62 18.51 -2.63 2.05
N ALA A 63 18.35 -1.76 3.05
CA ALA A 63 17.13 -0.99 3.21
C ALA A 63 17.33 0.32 3.98
N GLU A 64 16.45 1.26 3.70
CA GLU A 64 16.27 2.50 4.44
C GLU A 64 14.89 2.47 5.09
N ILE A 65 14.86 2.62 6.41
CA ILE A 65 13.63 2.61 7.19
C ILE A 65 13.47 3.98 7.83
N HIS A 66 12.33 4.60 7.59
CA HIS A 66 11.96 5.85 8.24
C HIS A 66 10.74 5.56 9.09
N TRP A 67 10.74 5.93 10.36
CA TRP A 67 9.58 5.73 11.22
C TRP A 67 9.37 6.88 12.18
N ARG A 68 8.10 7.15 12.44
CA ARG A 68 7.65 8.21 13.35
C ARG A 68 6.58 7.68 14.26
N SER A 69 6.58 8.12 15.52
CA SER A 69 5.50 7.85 16.46
C SER A 69 4.81 9.13 16.90
N PHE A 70 3.49 9.07 16.99
CA PHE A 70 2.62 10.21 17.28
C PHE A 70 1.67 9.84 18.41
N ALA A 71 1.51 10.73 19.39
CA ALA A 71 0.54 10.56 20.46
C ALA A 71 -0.71 11.39 20.23
N THR A 72 -1.86 10.88 20.67
CA THR A 72 -3.15 11.56 20.56
C THR A 72 -4.03 11.24 21.75
N SER A 73 -4.93 12.17 22.09
CA SER A 73 -5.95 12.00 23.13
C SER A 73 -7.16 11.18 22.66
N GLU A 74 -7.28 10.90 21.35
CA GLU A 74 -8.33 10.03 20.82
C GLU A 74 -8.16 8.59 21.35
N ALA A 75 -9.28 7.94 21.65
CA ALA A 75 -9.27 6.57 22.16
C ALA A 75 -8.89 5.56 21.06
N ARG A 76 -8.16 4.51 21.44
CA ARG A 76 -7.67 3.47 20.52
C ARG A 76 -8.78 2.88 19.65
N SER A 77 -9.91 2.51 20.24
CA SER A 77 -11.03 1.89 19.51
C SER A 77 -11.62 2.79 18.41
N ALA A 78 -11.66 4.11 18.64
CA ALA A 78 -12.15 5.06 17.65
C ALA A 78 -11.16 5.21 16.48
N LEU A 79 -9.86 5.30 16.78
CA LEU A 79 -8.80 5.35 15.77
C LEU A 79 -8.73 4.07 14.95
N GLU A 80 -8.75 2.92 15.60
CA GLU A 80 -8.70 1.61 14.94
C GLU A 80 -9.87 1.43 13.98
N LYS A 81 -11.08 1.81 14.39
CA LYS A 81 -12.26 1.77 13.53
C LYS A 81 -12.05 2.63 12.28
N ARG A 82 -11.64 3.89 12.46
CA ARG A 82 -11.41 4.85 11.37
C ARG A 82 -10.34 4.36 10.38
N TYR A 83 -9.21 3.90 10.89
CA TYR A 83 -8.11 3.40 10.08
C TYR A 83 -8.47 2.10 9.35
N ARG A 84 -9.23 1.19 9.99
CA ARG A 84 -9.72 -0.03 9.35
C ARG A 84 -10.69 0.27 8.21
N GLU A 85 -11.61 1.21 8.41
CA GLU A 85 -12.55 1.66 7.37
C GLU A 85 -11.82 2.30 6.18
N LEU A 86 -10.80 3.12 6.44
CA LEU A 86 -9.97 3.71 5.38
C LEU A 86 -9.12 2.65 4.67
N ALA A 87 -8.50 1.73 5.41
CA ALA A 87 -7.71 0.64 4.85
C ALA A 87 -8.54 -0.24 3.89
N GLY A 88 -9.77 -0.60 4.27
CA GLY A 88 -10.69 -1.38 3.44
C GLY A 88 -11.02 -0.68 2.11
N ARG A 89 -11.25 0.64 2.14
CA ARG A 89 -11.46 1.45 0.92
C ARG A 89 -10.21 1.54 0.05
N CYS A 90 -9.04 1.47 0.65
CA CYS A 90 -7.75 1.64 -0.02
C CYS A 90 -7.08 0.33 -0.43
N GLY A 91 -7.71 -0.83 -0.19
CA GLY A 91 -7.12 -2.14 -0.46
C GLY A 91 -5.83 -2.39 0.33
N ALA A 92 -5.72 -1.83 1.54
CA ALA A 92 -4.59 -2.08 2.42
C ALA A 92 -4.83 -3.34 3.25
N GLU A 93 -3.74 -4.04 3.56
CA GLU A 93 -3.75 -5.18 4.45
C GLU A 93 -4.00 -4.71 5.89
N VAL A 94 -4.83 -5.45 6.63
CA VAL A 94 -5.12 -5.16 8.04
C VAL A 94 -4.81 -6.39 8.89
N THR A 95 -3.93 -6.21 9.88
CA THR A 95 -3.55 -7.24 10.85
C THR A 95 -4.05 -6.83 12.23
N SER A 96 -4.72 -7.74 12.93
CA SER A 96 -5.22 -7.48 14.29
C SER A 96 -4.50 -8.39 15.28
N ARG A 97 -3.86 -7.81 16.28
CA ARG A 97 -3.30 -8.49 17.46
C ARG A 97 -3.99 -7.96 18.72
N PRO A 98 -3.96 -8.68 19.86
CA PRO A 98 -4.72 -8.31 21.06
C PRO A 98 -4.54 -6.86 21.54
N ASN A 99 -3.35 -6.27 21.32
CA ASN A 99 -3.03 -4.91 21.74
C ASN A 99 -2.56 -3.99 20.59
N GLU A 100 -2.68 -4.45 19.34
CA GLU A 100 -2.14 -3.72 18.19
C GLU A 100 -3.00 -3.93 16.94
N LEU A 101 -3.39 -2.83 16.31
CA LEU A 101 -3.82 -2.83 14.91
C LEU A 101 -2.62 -2.52 14.01
N GLY A 102 -2.36 -3.35 13.01
CA GLY A 102 -1.39 -3.10 11.95
C GLY A 102 -2.08 -2.88 10.60
N ILE A 103 -1.59 -1.94 9.81
CA ILE A 103 -2.05 -1.67 8.44
C ILE A 103 -0.84 -1.59 7.52
N GLY A 104 -0.92 -2.23 6.35
CA GLY A 104 0.16 -2.23 5.38
C GLY A 104 -0.30 -2.00 3.95
N LYS A 105 0.45 -1.17 3.21
CA LYS A 105 0.27 -0.97 1.77
C LYS A 105 1.60 -0.58 1.12
N GLY A 106 2.11 -1.45 0.25
CA GLY A 106 3.43 -1.26 -0.36
C GLY A 106 4.53 -1.09 0.71
N PRO A 107 5.38 -0.05 0.62
CA PRO A 107 6.47 0.17 1.57
C PRO A 107 6.00 0.74 2.92
N PHE A 108 4.73 1.15 3.02
CA PHE A 108 4.21 1.84 4.20
C PHE A 108 3.56 0.88 5.19
N ARG A 109 3.77 1.16 6.47
CA ARG A 109 3.13 0.48 7.59
C ARG A 109 2.61 1.50 8.60
N LEU A 110 1.49 1.17 9.21
CA LEU A 110 0.92 1.90 10.34
C LEU A 110 0.61 0.89 11.44
N SER A 111 0.91 1.22 12.69
CA SER A 111 0.42 0.47 13.84
C SER A 111 -0.17 1.39 14.91
N VAL A 112 -1.22 0.92 15.58
CA VAL A 112 -1.93 1.64 16.64
C VAL A 112 -1.72 0.92 17.96
N HIS A 113 -1.29 1.65 18.99
CA HIS A 113 -0.92 1.15 20.31
C HIS A 113 -1.62 1.96 21.40
N ASP A 114 -1.85 1.39 22.57
CA ASP A 114 -2.20 2.18 23.76
C ASP A 114 -1.02 3.09 24.15
N ALA A 115 -1.32 4.27 24.71
CA ALA A 115 -0.29 5.21 25.20
C ALA A 115 0.32 4.75 26.54
N GLU A 116 0.91 3.56 26.55
CA GLU A 116 1.63 3.01 27.70
C GLU A 116 3.13 3.27 27.60
N PRO A 117 3.86 3.53 28.71
CA PRO A 117 5.28 3.89 28.68
C PRO A 117 6.24 2.91 27.98
N LYS A 118 5.83 1.66 27.74
CA LYS A 118 6.65 0.60 27.11
C LYS A 118 5.91 -0.17 26.01
N GLY A 119 4.77 0.35 25.55
CA GLY A 119 3.90 -0.36 24.60
C GLY A 119 4.36 -0.27 23.14
N TYR A 120 5.28 0.63 22.81
CA TYR A 120 5.62 0.98 21.42
C TYR A 120 7.08 1.45 21.27
N PRO A 121 7.67 1.38 20.06
CA PRO A 121 8.99 1.94 19.75
C PRO A 121 9.03 3.48 19.90
N GLY A 122 10.06 4.02 20.56
CA GLY A 122 10.21 5.46 20.76
C GLY A 122 11.65 5.90 21.06
N CYS A 123 11.89 7.21 21.01
CA CYS A 123 13.18 7.85 21.31
C CYS A 123 13.07 8.76 22.55
N GLU A 124 12.80 8.15 23.70
CA GLU A 124 12.78 8.78 25.05
C GLU A 124 11.59 9.69 25.38
N LYS A 125 10.98 10.37 24.39
CA LYS A 125 9.80 11.20 24.64
C LYS A 125 8.55 10.34 24.90
N ALA A 126 8.09 10.38 26.15
CA ALA A 126 6.85 9.71 26.56
C ALA A 126 5.60 10.52 26.16
N PRO A 127 4.42 9.87 26.05
CA PRO A 127 3.15 10.56 25.88
C PRO A 127 2.83 11.34 27.16
N ALA A 128 2.12 12.46 27.03
CA ALA A 128 1.51 13.15 28.16
C ALA A 128 0.37 12.31 28.77
N SER A 129 -0.04 12.63 30.00
CA SER A 129 -1.05 11.87 30.74
C SER A 129 -2.46 11.91 30.14
N ASP A 130 -2.74 12.88 29.28
CA ASP A 130 -4.00 13.02 28.54
C ASP A 130 -3.98 12.29 27.18
N HIS A 131 -2.81 11.86 26.71
CA HIS A 131 -2.70 11.00 25.54
C HIS A 131 -3.16 9.59 25.86
N ARG A 132 -3.92 8.98 24.95
CA ARG A 132 -4.52 7.66 25.12
C ARG A 132 -4.01 6.64 24.12
N THR A 133 -3.53 7.09 22.97
CA THR A 133 -3.12 6.21 21.87
C THR A 133 -1.85 6.74 21.22
N VAL A 134 -1.01 5.82 20.78
CA VAL A 134 0.18 6.10 19.98
C VAL A 134 0.02 5.44 18.61
N VAL A 135 0.23 6.21 17.55
CA VAL A 135 0.25 5.74 16.17
C VAL A 135 1.69 5.76 15.68
N LEU A 136 2.19 4.62 15.23
CA LEU A 136 3.51 4.50 14.61
C LEU A 136 3.32 4.34 13.11
N ILE A 137 4.02 5.18 12.34
CA ILE A 137 3.97 5.20 10.88
C ILE A 137 5.38 4.99 10.38
N SER A 138 5.58 4.02 9.48
CA SER A 138 6.88 3.74 8.91
C SER A 138 6.83 3.51 7.41
N SER A 139 7.96 3.72 6.76
CA SER A 139 8.22 3.38 5.37
C SER A 139 9.56 2.66 5.26
N MET A 140 9.61 1.60 4.45
CA MET A 140 10.83 0.86 4.17
C MET A 140 11.07 0.80 2.66
N PHE A 141 12.24 1.25 2.21
CA PHE A 141 12.68 1.18 0.82
C PHE A 141 13.91 0.29 0.72
N ARG A 142 13.88 -0.70 -0.17
CA ARG A 142 15.05 -1.54 -0.47
C ARG A 142 16.01 -0.77 -1.37
N ARG A 143 17.31 -0.94 -1.15
CA ARG A 143 18.38 -0.40 -2.01
C ARG A 143 18.70 -1.33 -3.17
#